data_AF-B0EA23-F1
#
_entry.id   AF-B0EA23-F1
#
_cell.length_a   1.000
_cell.length_b   1.000
_cell.length_c   1.000
_cell.angle_alpha   90.00
_cell.angle_beta   90.00
_cell.angle_gamma   90.00
#
_symmetry.space_group_name_H-M   'P 1'
#
loop_
_entity.id
_entity.type
_entity.pdbx_description
1 polymer ?
#
loop_
_entity_poly.entity_id
_entity_poly.type
_entity_poly.pdbx_seq_one_letter_code
_entity_poly.pdbx_strand_id
1 'polypeptide(L)'
;MSTIRDDTTKEGHNEKREDISRREINQEHYNFEKYKDILLRIRTLVKTIYPIANLESVNRLSNLIIHNLIVYGINVEEWREIEEIKELNIEALQRNVIDQIVLTHRKHEVILKALFVDKVKRIITRINEGNVLIEEIYKYPLIGTEWGYAFDIALCNEIVKKGNEMYHEYLNNPIISYYLMYQFGVVDEQKQIEIIKTRINFLIMLFNM
;
A
#
# COMPACT_ATOMS: atom_id res chain seq x y z
N MET A 1 -55.50 19.92 -35.07
CA MET A 1 -55.30 18.59 -35.69
C MET A 1 -53.83 18.22 -35.63
N SER A 2 -53.46 17.46 -34.61
CA SER A 2 -52.58 16.27 -34.65
C SER A 2 -52.30 15.92 -33.18
N THR A 3 -52.35 14.64 -32.88
CA THR A 3 -52.61 14.03 -31.59
C THR A 3 -51.50 13.01 -31.32
N ILE A 4 -51.22 12.73 -30.03
CA ILE A 4 -50.74 11.44 -29.48
C ILE A 4 -49.21 11.18 -29.72
N ARG A 5 -48.36 10.77 -28.77
CA ARG A 5 -48.48 10.11 -27.44
C ARG A 5 -47.18 10.33 -26.63
N ASP A 6 -47.29 10.30 -25.31
CA ASP A 6 -46.20 10.02 -24.37
C ASP A 6 -45.54 8.66 -24.66
N ASP A 7 -44.21 8.58 -24.48
CA ASP A 7 -43.60 7.40 -23.89
C ASP A 7 -42.31 7.76 -23.14
N THR A 8 -42.36 7.51 -21.83
CA THR A 8 -41.26 7.52 -20.89
C THR A 8 -40.22 6.45 -21.24
N THR A 9 -38.94 6.82 -21.32
CA THR A 9 -37.88 5.91 -20.86
C THR A 9 -36.75 6.69 -20.19
N LYS A 10 -36.59 6.38 -18.91
CA LYS A 10 -35.44 6.67 -18.07
C LYS A 10 -34.15 6.32 -18.80
N GLU A 11 -33.15 7.19 -18.74
CA GLU A 11 -31.75 6.77 -18.70
C GLU A 11 -30.96 7.81 -17.89
N GLY A 12 -31.38 7.95 -16.62
CA GLY A 12 -30.45 8.33 -15.58
C GLY A 12 -29.56 7.13 -15.24
N HIS A 13 -28.29 7.42 -14.95
CA HIS A 13 -27.30 6.52 -14.34
C HIS A 13 -26.74 5.41 -15.23
N ASN A 14 -25.77 5.76 -16.08
CA ASN A 14 -24.73 4.79 -16.47
C ASN A 14 -23.28 5.25 -16.25
N GLU A 15 -23.00 6.54 -16.05
CA GLU A 15 -21.62 6.98 -15.78
C GLU A 15 -21.15 6.73 -14.32
N LYS A 16 -22.06 6.46 -13.38
CA LYS A 16 -21.69 6.10 -11.99
C LYS A 16 -21.49 4.60 -11.77
N ARG A 17 -21.81 3.74 -12.73
CA ARG A 17 -21.71 2.27 -12.58
C ARG A 17 -20.36 1.71 -13.02
N GLU A 18 -19.66 2.36 -13.95
CA GLU A 18 -18.32 1.92 -14.35
C GLU A 18 -17.24 2.24 -13.30
N ASP A 19 -17.44 3.30 -12.51
CA ASP A 19 -16.44 3.74 -11.51
C ASP A 19 -16.48 2.92 -10.20
N ILE A 20 -17.60 2.23 -9.94
CA ILE A 20 -17.71 1.26 -8.84
C ILE A 20 -17.17 -0.11 -9.29
N SER A 21 -17.35 -0.46 -10.57
CA SER A 21 -16.87 -1.73 -11.15
C SER A 21 -15.34 -1.87 -11.16
N ARG A 22 -14.57 -0.78 -11.14
CA ARG A 22 -13.09 -0.83 -11.03
C ARG A 22 -12.58 -0.91 -9.59
N ARG A 23 -13.42 -0.58 -8.59
CA ARG A 23 -13.09 -0.71 -7.17
C ARG A 23 -13.42 -2.08 -6.61
N GLU A 24 -14.20 -2.88 -7.34
CA GLU A 24 -14.17 -4.33 -7.25
C GLU A 24 -12.88 -4.85 -7.91
N ILE A 25 -11.72 -4.45 -7.39
CA ILE A 25 -10.50 -5.22 -7.57
C ILE A 25 -10.80 -6.56 -6.91
N ASN A 26 -11.14 -7.54 -7.74
CA ASN A 26 -11.37 -8.95 -7.40
C ASN A 26 -10.61 -9.37 -6.14
N GLN A 27 -11.31 -9.39 -5.01
CA GLN A 27 -10.79 -9.89 -3.73
C GLN A 27 -10.41 -11.39 -3.80
N GLU A 28 -10.84 -12.06 -4.88
CA GLU A 28 -10.42 -13.41 -5.26
C GLU A 28 -8.94 -13.50 -5.73
N HIS A 29 -8.22 -12.38 -5.93
CA HIS A 29 -6.90 -12.39 -6.61
C HIS A 29 -5.68 -12.07 -5.74
N TYR A 30 -5.81 -11.88 -4.42
CA TYR A 30 -4.64 -11.74 -3.55
C TYR A 30 -4.04 -13.12 -3.21
N ASN A 31 -3.17 -13.63 -4.08
CA ASN A 31 -2.40 -14.84 -3.83
C ASN A 31 -1.10 -14.52 -3.07
N PHE A 32 -1.12 -14.80 -1.76
CA PHE A 32 0.04 -14.65 -0.87
C PHE A 32 0.67 -15.99 -0.47
N GLU A 33 0.64 -17.02 -1.33
CA GLU A 33 1.28 -18.31 -1.05
C GLU A 33 2.79 -18.18 -0.74
N LYS A 34 3.46 -17.16 -1.30
CA LYS A 34 4.85 -16.82 -0.93
C LYS A 34 5.02 -16.55 0.58
N TYR A 35 3.98 -16.06 1.24
CA TYR A 35 3.96 -15.69 2.66
C TYR A 35 3.11 -16.66 3.51
N LYS A 36 3.09 -17.94 3.13
CA LYS A 36 2.21 -18.95 3.75
C LYS A 36 2.40 -19.08 5.27
N ASP A 37 3.62 -18.91 5.76
CA ASP A 37 3.95 -19.00 7.18
C ASP A 37 3.30 -17.88 8.00
N ILE A 38 3.50 -16.61 7.61
CA ILE A 38 2.85 -15.49 8.28
C ILE A 38 1.33 -15.55 8.08
N LEU A 39 0.87 -15.92 6.88
CA LEU A 39 -0.56 -16.06 6.56
C LEU A 39 -1.25 -17.06 7.49
N LEU A 40 -0.64 -18.21 7.75
CA LEU A 40 -1.16 -19.19 8.70
C LEU A 40 -1.27 -18.60 10.11
N ARG A 41 -0.26 -17.84 10.55
CA ARG A 41 -0.28 -17.17 11.85
C ARG A 41 -1.39 -16.12 11.93
N ILE A 42 -1.59 -15.32 10.87
CA ILE A 42 -2.67 -14.33 10.78
C ILE A 42 -4.02 -15.05 10.91
N ARG A 43 -4.23 -16.15 10.18
CA ARG A 43 -5.47 -16.94 10.23
C ARG A 43 -5.79 -17.42 11.64
N THR A 44 -4.78 -17.91 12.37
CA THR A 44 -4.95 -18.33 13.77
C THR A 44 -5.39 -17.17 14.67
N LEU A 45 -4.76 -15.99 14.54
CA LEU A 45 -5.08 -14.81 15.35
C LEU A 45 -6.43 -14.19 14.95
N VAL A 46 -6.76 -14.17 13.67
CA VAL A 46 -8.09 -13.75 13.20
C VAL A 46 -9.18 -14.64 13.81
N LYS A 47 -8.95 -15.95 13.89
CA LYS A 47 -9.88 -16.89 14.52
C LYS A 47 -10.08 -16.66 16.02
N THR A 48 -9.16 -16.01 16.73
CA THR A 48 -9.37 -15.69 18.15
C THR A 48 -10.29 -14.50 18.34
N ILE A 49 -10.22 -13.50 17.45
CA ILE A 49 -11.09 -12.31 17.50
C ILE A 49 -12.42 -12.52 16.77
N TYR A 50 -12.49 -13.46 15.83
CA TYR A 50 -13.71 -13.80 15.10
C TYR A 50 -13.94 -15.33 15.04
N PRO A 51 -14.30 -15.98 16.17
CA PRO A 51 -14.33 -17.44 16.28
C PRO A 51 -15.34 -18.14 15.36
N ILE A 52 -16.48 -17.48 15.12
CA ILE A 52 -17.64 -18.04 14.38
C ILE A 52 -17.44 -17.95 12.85
N ALA A 53 -16.46 -17.15 12.38
CA ALA A 53 -16.17 -16.99 10.96
C ALA A 53 -15.93 -18.33 10.27
N ASN A 54 -16.42 -18.55 9.06
CA ASN A 54 -16.06 -19.76 8.31
C ASN A 54 -14.61 -19.65 7.76
N LEU A 55 -14.08 -20.74 7.19
CA LEU A 55 -12.72 -20.78 6.66
C LEU A 55 -12.49 -19.75 5.54
N GLU A 56 -13.49 -19.55 4.68
CA GLU A 56 -13.43 -18.63 3.55
C GLU A 56 -13.28 -17.18 4.03
N SER A 57 -14.11 -16.75 4.98
CA SER A 57 -14.03 -15.42 5.60
C SER A 57 -12.68 -15.19 6.29
N VAL A 58 -12.16 -16.19 7.01
CA VAL A 58 -10.84 -16.11 7.65
C VAL A 58 -9.73 -15.97 6.63
N ASN A 59 -9.78 -16.73 5.53
CA ASN A 59 -8.79 -16.65 4.47
C ASN A 59 -8.80 -15.28 3.79
N ARG A 60 -9.99 -14.79 3.41
CA ARG A 60 -10.18 -13.49 2.79
C ARG A 60 -9.64 -12.37 3.68
N LEU A 61 -10.04 -12.35 4.96
CA LEU A 61 -9.57 -11.35 5.91
C LEU A 61 -8.07 -11.43 6.15
N SER A 62 -7.50 -12.63 6.23
CA SER A 62 -6.06 -12.79 6.42
C SER A 62 -5.25 -12.30 5.21
N ASN A 63 -5.75 -12.54 4.00
CA ASN A 63 -5.15 -11.98 2.79
C ASN A 63 -5.25 -10.45 2.78
N LEU A 64 -6.41 -9.89 3.14
CA LEU A 64 -6.61 -8.45 3.23
C LEU A 64 -5.66 -7.81 4.27
N ILE A 65 -5.43 -8.47 5.41
CA ILE A 65 -4.46 -8.02 6.41
C ILE A 65 -3.04 -8.00 5.82
N ILE A 66 -2.61 -9.04 5.11
CA ILE A 66 -1.27 -9.05 4.48
C ILE A 66 -1.15 -7.93 3.46
N HIS A 67 -2.16 -7.77 2.60
CA HIS A 67 -2.19 -6.70 1.61
C HIS A 67 -2.03 -5.34 2.28
N ASN A 68 -2.87 -5.03 3.27
CA ASN A 68 -2.84 -3.74 3.93
C ASN A 68 -1.54 -3.49 4.72
N LEU A 69 -0.97 -4.53 5.34
CA LEU A 69 0.36 -4.44 5.97
C LEU A 69 1.42 -4.02 4.94
N ILE A 70 1.44 -4.66 3.77
CA ILE A 70 2.42 -4.36 2.72
C ILE A 70 2.24 -2.94 2.18
N VAL A 71 0.99 -2.53 1.95
CA VAL A 71 0.66 -1.31 1.21
C VAL A 71 0.59 -0.08 2.12
N TYR A 72 -0.02 -0.20 3.29
CA TYR A 72 -0.36 0.93 4.16
C TYR A 72 0.33 0.91 5.53
N GLY A 73 1.09 -0.13 5.89
CA GLY A 73 1.82 -0.18 7.16
C GLY A 73 1.03 -0.80 8.31
N ILE A 74 1.46 -0.62 9.56
CA ILE A 74 0.92 -1.37 10.71
C ILE A 74 -0.31 -0.73 11.36
N ASN A 75 -0.60 0.54 11.09
CA ASN A 75 -1.72 1.24 11.72
C ASN A 75 -3.03 0.90 10.98
N VAL A 76 -3.88 0.07 11.60
CA VAL A 76 -5.15 -0.39 11.01
C VAL A 76 -6.09 0.77 10.67
N GLU A 77 -6.06 1.87 11.44
CA GLU A 77 -6.91 3.04 11.18
C GLU A 77 -6.57 3.76 9.86
N GLU A 78 -5.34 3.60 9.38
CA GLU A 78 -4.85 4.23 8.16
C GLU A 78 -4.97 3.33 6.93
N TRP A 79 -5.45 2.10 7.11
CA TRP A 79 -5.69 1.19 6.00
C TRP A 79 -6.79 1.73 5.09
N ARG A 80 -6.65 1.49 3.78
CA ARG A 80 -7.70 1.80 2.82
C ARG A 80 -8.42 0.50 2.51
N GLU A 81 -9.64 0.57 1.97
CA GLU A 81 -10.46 -0.63 1.76
C GLU A 81 -10.93 -1.30 3.08
N ILE A 82 -11.01 -0.50 4.17
CA ILE A 82 -11.57 -0.93 5.46
C ILE A 82 -13.06 -1.26 5.35
N GLU A 83 -13.76 -0.90 4.27
CA GLU A 83 -15.21 -1.13 4.13
C GLU A 83 -15.66 -2.57 4.40
N GLU A 84 -14.77 -3.53 4.19
CA GLU A 84 -15.01 -4.95 4.44
C GLU A 84 -14.50 -5.42 5.81
N ILE A 85 -13.60 -4.64 6.41
CA ILE A 85 -13.12 -4.77 7.78
C ILE A 85 -14.05 -4.01 8.74
N LYS A 86 -15.01 -3.19 8.26
CA LYS A 86 -15.90 -2.35 9.08
C LYS A 86 -16.72 -3.15 10.10
N GLU A 87 -16.93 -4.45 9.89
CA GLU A 87 -17.59 -5.34 10.87
C GLU A 87 -16.65 -5.78 12.02
N LEU A 88 -15.35 -5.58 11.87
CA LEU A 88 -14.35 -5.94 12.87
C LEU A 88 -14.03 -4.73 13.74
N ASN A 89 -13.92 -5.00 15.03
CA ASN A 89 -13.41 -4.04 15.99
C ASN A 89 -11.93 -3.73 15.64
N ILE A 90 -11.66 -2.52 15.12
CA ILE A 90 -10.34 -2.04 14.72
C ILE A 90 -9.32 -2.17 15.87
N GLU A 91 -9.71 -1.79 17.09
CA GLU A 91 -8.83 -1.94 18.26
C GLU A 91 -8.49 -3.40 18.53
N ALA A 92 -9.48 -4.29 18.39
CA ALA A 92 -9.26 -5.72 18.57
C ALA A 92 -8.34 -6.30 17.49
N LEU A 93 -8.48 -5.86 16.24
CA LEU A 93 -7.59 -6.26 15.14
C LEU A 93 -6.16 -5.76 15.38
N GLN A 94 -5.99 -4.48 15.73
CA GLN A 94 -4.70 -3.88 16.05
C GLN A 94 -4.01 -4.65 17.18
N ARG A 95 -4.65 -4.76 18.36
CA ARG A 95 -4.02 -5.33 19.57
C ARG A 95 -3.78 -6.83 19.48
N ASN A 96 -4.73 -7.59 18.93
CA ASN A 96 -4.69 -9.04 19.01
C ASN A 96 -4.08 -9.71 17.77
N VAL A 97 -4.02 -9.01 16.63
CA VAL A 97 -3.46 -9.55 15.39
C VAL A 97 -2.20 -8.79 15.01
N ILE A 98 -2.30 -7.49 14.76
CA ILE A 98 -1.19 -6.73 14.17
C ILE A 98 -0.03 -6.59 15.13
N ASP A 99 -0.27 -6.11 16.34
CA ASP A 99 0.77 -5.95 17.35
C ASP A 99 1.45 -7.29 17.65
N GLN A 100 0.68 -8.37 17.74
CA GLN A 100 1.21 -9.73 17.97
C GLN A 100 2.12 -10.19 16.84
N ILE A 101 1.72 -9.99 15.57
CA ILE A 101 2.53 -10.40 14.42
C ILE A 101 3.78 -9.53 14.33
N VAL A 102 3.68 -8.21 14.50
CA VAL A 102 4.83 -7.30 14.47
C VAL A 102 5.85 -7.67 15.55
N LEU A 103 5.38 -7.98 16.76
CA LEU A 103 6.25 -8.39 17.88
C LEU A 103 6.95 -9.74 17.61
N THR A 104 6.23 -10.71 17.04
CA THR A 104 6.75 -12.09 16.91
C THR A 104 7.46 -12.37 15.58
N HIS A 105 7.17 -11.62 14.53
CA HIS A 105 7.67 -11.83 13.15
C HIS A 105 8.37 -10.59 12.60
N ARG A 106 9.02 -9.79 13.46
CA ARG A 106 9.66 -8.51 13.09
C ARG A 106 10.62 -8.58 11.90
N LYS A 107 11.25 -9.74 11.68
CA LYS A 107 12.20 -9.98 10.59
C LYS A 107 11.56 -10.52 9.31
N HIS A 108 10.27 -10.84 9.33
CA HIS A 108 9.56 -11.36 8.16
C HIS A 108 9.37 -10.26 7.11
N GLU A 109 9.47 -10.61 5.82
CA GLU A 109 9.44 -9.64 4.70
C GLU A 109 8.22 -8.72 4.75
N VAL A 110 7.02 -9.27 4.95
CA VAL A 110 5.77 -8.50 5.09
C VAL A 110 5.86 -7.45 6.20
N ILE A 111 6.46 -7.81 7.34
CA ILE A 111 6.56 -6.90 8.50
C ILE A 111 7.63 -5.85 8.29
N LEU A 112 8.74 -6.20 7.63
CA LEU A 112 9.74 -5.22 7.22
C LEU A 112 9.16 -4.18 6.24
N LYS A 113 8.32 -4.62 5.30
CA LYS A 113 7.60 -3.72 4.38
C LYS A 113 6.62 -2.83 5.14
N ALA A 114 5.84 -3.38 6.07
CA ALA A 114 4.89 -2.61 6.87
C ALA A 114 5.60 -1.53 7.72
N LEU A 115 6.66 -1.91 8.43
CA LEU A 115 7.46 -0.98 9.25
C LEU A 115 8.15 0.09 8.40
N PHE A 116 8.57 -0.27 7.19
CA PHE A 116 9.12 0.68 6.22
C PHE A 116 8.08 1.75 5.86
N VAL A 117 6.84 1.36 5.53
CA VAL A 117 5.77 2.32 5.22
C VAL A 117 5.54 3.30 6.37
N ASP A 118 5.48 2.81 7.62
CA ASP A 118 5.28 3.69 8.78
C ASP A 118 6.47 4.64 9.01
N LYS A 119 7.69 4.17 8.73
CA LYS A 119 8.88 5.03 8.81
C LYS A 119 8.89 6.09 7.71
N VAL A 120 8.50 5.73 6.49
CA VAL A 120 8.32 6.68 5.38
C VAL A 120 7.28 7.74 5.72
N LYS A 121 6.13 7.35 6.28
CA LYS A 121 5.10 8.31 6.75
C LYS A 121 5.68 9.31 7.74
N ARG A 122 6.39 8.83 8.77
CA ARG A 122 7.06 9.71 9.75
C ARG A 122 8.07 10.65 9.10
N ILE A 123 8.88 10.16 8.17
CA ILE A 123 9.86 10.99 7.45
C ILE A 123 9.14 12.11 6.67
N ILE A 124 8.14 11.76 5.86
CA ILE A 124 7.38 12.74 5.06
C ILE A 124 6.67 13.76 5.95
N THR A 125 6.06 13.35 7.05
CA THR A 125 5.45 14.28 8.01
C THR A 125 6.48 15.28 8.53
N ARG A 126 7.65 14.82 8.97
CA ARG A 126 8.71 15.70 9.47
C ARG A 126 9.26 16.65 8.41
N ILE A 127 9.38 16.20 7.16
CA ILE A 127 9.76 17.06 6.02
C ILE A 127 8.72 18.18 5.83
N ASN A 128 7.44 17.83 5.81
CA ASN A 128 6.35 18.79 5.60
C ASN A 128 6.24 19.82 6.74
N GLU A 129 6.62 19.44 7.95
CA GLU A 129 6.71 20.33 9.11
C GLU A 129 7.99 21.20 9.12
N GLY A 130 8.91 21.00 8.17
CA GLY A 130 10.18 21.72 8.10
C GLY A 130 11.22 21.29 9.14
N ASN A 131 11.02 20.15 9.78
CA ASN A 131 11.75 19.71 10.99
C ASN A 131 12.72 18.55 10.73
N VAL A 132 13.41 18.55 9.59
CA VAL A 132 14.37 17.48 9.29
C VAL A 132 15.49 17.91 8.36
N LEU A 133 16.72 17.60 8.74
CA LEU A 133 17.89 17.64 7.87
C LEU A 133 18.04 16.33 7.10
N ILE A 134 18.69 16.35 5.94
CA ILE A 134 18.85 15.15 5.11
C ILE A 134 19.64 14.05 5.84
N GLU A 135 20.60 14.45 6.67
CA GLU A 135 21.44 13.56 7.50
C GLU A 135 20.64 12.83 8.59
N GLU A 136 19.49 13.38 8.99
CA GLU A 136 18.59 12.73 9.94
C GLU A 136 17.75 11.63 9.29
N ILE A 137 17.58 11.69 7.97
CA ILE A 137 16.91 10.65 7.17
C ILE A 137 17.94 9.61 6.71
N TYR A 138 19.10 10.08 6.24
CA TYR A 138 20.19 9.29 5.68
C TYR A 138 21.42 9.38 6.58
N LYS A 139 21.51 8.48 7.56
CA LYS A 139 22.63 8.41 8.53
C LYS A 139 24.00 8.33 7.87
N TYR A 140 24.07 7.76 6.68
CA TYR A 140 25.27 7.73 5.84
C TYR A 140 24.94 8.42 4.52
N PRO A 141 25.76 9.38 4.07
CA PRO A 141 25.55 10.00 2.77
C PRO A 141 25.60 8.90 1.71
N LEU A 142 24.50 8.76 0.97
CA LEU A 142 24.45 7.87 -0.16
C LEU A 142 25.37 8.45 -1.23
N ILE A 143 26.31 7.63 -1.72
CA ILE A 143 27.16 8.02 -2.84
C ILE A 143 26.26 8.17 -4.06
N GLY A 144 25.97 9.41 -4.44
CA GLY A 144 25.03 9.77 -5.49
C GLY A 144 24.71 11.26 -5.43
N THR A 145 24.39 11.87 -6.57
CA THR A 145 24.12 13.30 -6.68
C THR A 145 22.86 13.70 -5.89
N GLU A 146 22.71 14.98 -5.55
CA GLU A 146 21.54 15.53 -4.82
C GLU A 146 20.17 15.08 -5.39
N TRP A 147 20.14 14.81 -6.70
CA TRP A 147 18.99 14.24 -7.41
C TRP A 147 18.52 12.89 -6.87
N GLY A 148 19.42 12.07 -6.32
CA GLY A 148 19.08 10.78 -5.72
C GLY A 148 18.22 10.93 -4.46
N TYR A 149 18.48 11.94 -3.64
CA TYR A 149 17.64 12.25 -2.48
C TYR A 149 16.28 12.78 -2.92
N ALA A 150 16.25 13.70 -3.90
CA ALA A 150 14.98 14.21 -4.43
C ALA A 150 14.10 13.07 -5.00
N PHE A 151 14.72 12.11 -5.70
CA PHE A 151 14.04 10.92 -6.21
C PHE A 151 13.47 10.05 -5.09
N ASP A 152 14.25 9.76 -4.05
CA ASP A 152 13.78 8.97 -2.91
C ASP A 152 12.64 9.65 -2.17
N ILE A 153 12.72 10.97 -1.95
CA ILE A 153 11.65 11.73 -1.31
C ILE A 153 10.39 11.76 -2.19
N ALA A 154 10.54 11.83 -3.52
CA ALA A 154 9.41 11.70 -4.43
C ALA A 154 8.76 10.32 -4.32
N LEU A 155 9.54 9.23 -4.30
CA LEU A 155 9.05 7.87 -4.07
C LEU A 155 8.34 7.73 -2.72
N CYS A 156 8.95 8.24 -1.65
CA CYS A 156 8.37 8.23 -0.31
C CYS A 156 7.02 8.95 -0.28
N ASN A 157 6.90 10.10 -0.94
CA ASN A 157 5.64 10.82 -1.07
C ASN A 157 4.57 10.01 -1.81
N GLU A 158 4.93 9.36 -2.92
CA GLU A 158 4.00 8.51 -3.66
C GLU A 158 3.56 7.30 -2.83
N ILE A 159 4.46 6.68 -2.06
CA ILE A 159 4.13 5.60 -1.12
C ILE A 159 3.12 6.07 -0.06
N VAL A 160 3.31 7.26 0.54
CA VAL A 160 2.34 7.81 1.52
C VAL A 160 0.98 8.08 0.86
N LYS A 161 0.98 8.62 -0.36
CA LYS A 161 -0.24 9.03 -1.06
C LYS A 161 -1.03 7.88 -1.63
N LYS A 162 -0.38 6.87 -2.20
CA LYS A 162 -1.00 5.81 -2.98
C LYS A 162 -0.93 4.44 -2.31
N GLY A 163 0.04 4.24 -1.42
CA GLY A 163 0.37 2.95 -0.85
C GLY A 163 1.62 2.37 -1.50
N ASN A 164 2.32 1.50 -0.78
CA ASN A 164 3.50 0.78 -1.25
C ASN A 164 3.14 -0.27 -2.32
N GLU A 165 4.09 -0.61 -3.18
CA GLU A 165 3.93 -1.51 -4.34
C GLU A 165 2.99 -1.03 -5.48
N MET A 166 2.45 0.19 -5.41
CA MET A 166 1.66 0.81 -6.48
C MET A 166 2.54 1.39 -7.62
N TYR A 167 3.51 0.59 -8.08
CA TYR A 167 4.64 1.05 -8.91
C TYR A 167 4.24 1.78 -10.19
N HIS A 168 3.22 1.26 -10.90
CA HIS A 168 2.70 1.88 -12.11
C HIS A 168 2.20 3.30 -11.83
N GLU A 169 1.53 3.52 -10.71
CA GLU A 169 1.03 4.84 -10.37
C GLU A 169 2.14 5.82 -10.00
N TYR A 170 3.30 5.35 -9.53
CA TYR A 170 4.42 6.23 -9.17
C TYR A 170 5.00 6.94 -10.40
N LEU A 171 4.91 6.32 -11.59
CA LEU A 171 5.39 6.90 -12.84
C LEU A 171 4.58 8.14 -13.29
N ASN A 172 3.40 8.36 -12.72
CA ASN A 172 2.65 9.60 -12.93
C ASN A 172 3.29 10.81 -12.22
N ASN A 173 4.28 10.59 -11.35
CA ASN A 173 5.03 11.67 -10.71
C ASN A 173 6.14 12.19 -11.67
N PRO A 174 6.13 13.48 -12.06
CA PRO A 174 7.10 14.02 -13.01
C PRO A 174 8.56 13.93 -12.54
N ILE A 175 8.82 14.03 -11.23
CA ILE A 175 10.18 13.95 -10.67
C ILE A 175 10.73 12.53 -10.85
N ILE A 176 9.91 11.53 -10.55
CA ILE A 176 10.27 10.11 -10.69
C ILE A 176 10.58 9.80 -12.16
N SER A 177 9.65 10.14 -13.06
CA SER A 177 9.81 9.85 -14.49
C SER A 177 10.99 10.61 -15.12
N TYR A 178 11.19 11.87 -14.76
CA TYR A 178 12.33 12.65 -15.22
C TYR A 178 13.66 12.06 -14.73
N TYR A 179 13.75 11.69 -13.45
CA TYR A 179 14.97 11.09 -12.89
C TYR A 179 15.32 9.76 -13.56
N LEU A 180 14.33 8.90 -13.79
CA LEU A 180 14.54 7.61 -14.46
C LEU A 180 15.04 7.78 -15.90
N MET A 181 14.48 8.73 -16.63
CA MET A 181 14.94 9.07 -17.98
C MET A 181 16.35 9.68 -17.96
N TYR A 182 16.60 10.65 -17.09
CA TYR A 182 17.86 11.41 -17.07
C TYR A 182 19.05 10.58 -16.58
N GLN A 183 18.88 9.80 -15.50
CA GLN A 183 19.98 9.02 -14.91
C GLN A 183 20.20 7.67 -15.60
N PHE A 184 19.14 7.02 -16.08
CA PHE A 184 19.24 5.67 -16.63
C PHE A 184 18.96 5.59 -18.14
N GLY A 185 18.49 6.66 -18.77
CA GLY A 185 18.12 6.65 -20.20
C GLY A 185 16.92 5.73 -20.50
N VAL A 186 16.11 5.41 -19.48
CA VAL A 186 15.01 4.44 -19.61
C VAL A 186 13.68 5.15 -19.76
N VAL A 187 12.98 4.85 -20.85
CA VAL A 187 11.60 5.29 -21.13
C VAL A 187 10.60 4.11 -21.15
N ASP A 188 11.10 2.88 -21.13
CA ASP A 188 10.27 1.67 -21.07
C ASP A 188 9.70 1.49 -19.66
N GLU A 189 8.38 1.36 -19.57
CA GLU A 189 7.64 1.34 -18.30
C GLU A 189 8.04 0.15 -17.41
N GLN A 190 8.23 -1.04 -17.99
CA GLN A 190 8.59 -2.21 -17.20
C GLN A 190 9.99 -2.09 -16.61
N LYS A 191 10.97 -1.63 -17.40
CA LYS A 191 12.33 -1.36 -16.90
C LYS A 191 12.33 -0.28 -15.82
N GLN A 192 11.52 0.76 -15.96
CA GLN A 192 11.36 1.80 -14.94
C GLN A 192 10.82 1.23 -13.63
N ILE A 193 9.82 0.35 -13.69
CA ILE A 193 9.26 -0.35 -12.53
C ILE A 193 10.31 -1.22 -11.84
N GLU A 194 11.13 -1.96 -12.58
CA GLU A 194 12.20 -2.77 -11.99
C GLU A 194 13.26 -1.92 -11.26
N ILE A 195 13.60 -0.74 -11.81
CA ILE A 195 14.48 0.22 -11.13
C ILE A 195 13.83 0.74 -9.84
N ILE A 196 12.55 1.11 -9.89
CA ILE A 196 11.79 1.56 -8.72
C ILE A 196 11.76 0.47 -7.64
N LYS A 197 11.43 -0.77 -8.00
CA LYS A 197 11.43 -1.93 -7.08
C LYS A 197 12.79 -2.10 -6.41
N THR A 198 13.86 -2.04 -7.21
CA THR A 198 15.24 -2.14 -6.71
C THR A 198 15.55 -1.04 -5.72
N ARG A 199 15.13 0.20 -6.02
CA ARG A 199 15.35 1.34 -5.13
C ARG A 199 14.53 1.23 -3.84
N ILE A 200 13.26 0.85 -3.91
CA ILE A 200 12.41 0.66 -2.74
C ILE A 200 12.95 -0.47 -1.85
N ASN A 201 13.41 -1.58 -2.42
CA ASN A 201 14.07 -2.65 -1.66
C ASN A 201 15.33 -2.14 -0.93
N PHE A 202 16.14 -1.31 -1.59
CA PHE A 202 17.26 -0.65 -0.95
C PHE A 202 16.82 0.25 0.21
N LEU A 203 15.77 1.06 0.03
CA LEU A 203 15.25 1.93 1.08
C LEU A 203 14.63 1.14 2.25
N ILE A 204 13.96 0.01 1.98
CA ILE A 204 13.47 -0.91 3.00
C ILE A 204 14.62 -1.41 3.87
N MET A 205 15.74 -1.81 3.26
CA MET A 205 16.93 -2.22 4.01
C MET A 205 17.51 -1.06 4.80
N LEU A 206 17.74 0.09 4.15
CA LEU A 206 18.35 1.26 4.75
C LEU A 206 17.57 1.77 5.97
N PHE A 207 16.24 1.81 5.86
CA PHE A 207 15.38 2.35 6.91
C PHE A 207 15.01 1.33 7.99
N ASN A 208 15.22 0.02 7.79
CA ASN A 208 15.00 -0.99 8.84
C ASN A 208 16.28 -1.46 9.54
N MET A 209 17.46 -0.96 9.15
CA MET A 209 18.70 -1.07 9.93
C MET A 209 18.66 -0.22 11.21
#